data_AF-A0AAN6H409-F1
#
_entry.id   AF-A0AAN6H409-F1
#
_cell.length_a   1.000
_cell.length_b   1.000
_cell.length_c   1.000
_cell.angle_alpha   90.00
_cell.angle_beta   90.00
_cell.angle_gamma   90.00
#
_symmetry.space_group_name_H-M   'P 1'
#
loop_
_entity.id
_entity.type
_entity.pdbx_description
1 polymer ?
#
loop_
_entity_poly.entity_id
_entity_poly.type
_entity_poly.pdbx_seq_one_letter_code
_entity_poly.pdbx_strand_id
1 'polypeptide(L)'
;MDMNLPVNVPVDDPNADTEWNDILRRHKIIPEKPPSPTPLIEEALTQARQLAHENRLEGKDLEELDELEDDEDEAFLDSYRQKRMQEMKVLERKSVYGRVFPVQKVEYSREVTEESSKAWVCVLLTSSSGMNVESQRLVEVWRELAATWGEVKFCQMRADLCIEGYPDRNTPTVLMYQAGEIRRQIVTLKELGGDRTSVGDVEAVLVGLGAIKHGDTRLAKKERNVDGNGEGKTGGSIRQSGRRKRVDDEDGDSDWE
;
A
#
# COMPACT_ATOMS: atom_id res chain seq x y z
N MET A 1 19.95 -70.31 -44.80
CA MET A 1 18.87 -69.30 -44.77
C MET A 1 19.15 -68.40 -43.60
N ASP A 2 19.67 -67.22 -43.92
CA ASP A 2 20.03 -66.14 -42.99
C ASP A 2 18.83 -65.73 -42.13
N MET A 3 19.03 -65.75 -40.81
CA MET A 3 18.07 -65.24 -39.82
C MET A 3 18.73 -64.14 -39.01
N ASN A 4 19.26 -63.13 -39.71
CA ASN A 4 19.70 -61.88 -39.08
C ASN A 4 18.68 -60.78 -39.40
N LEU A 5 17.48 -60.93 -38.83
CA LEU A 5 16.47 -59.88 -38.84
C LEU A 5 16.80 -58.90 -37.70
N PRO A 6 16.94 -57.59 -37.96
CA PRO A 6 17.10 -56.62 -36.89
C PRO A 6 15.84 -56.63 -36.03
N VAL A 7 15.97 -57.11 -34.80
CA VAL A 7 14.92 -57.03 -33.78
C VAL A 7 14.76 -55.55 -33.44
N ASN A 8 13.67 -54.95 -33.92
CA ASN A 8 13.31 -53.58 -33.57
C ASN A 8 12.72 -53.59 -32.15
N VAL A 9 13.58 -53.45 -31.15
CA VAL A 9 13.16 -53.28 -29.75
C VAL A 9 12.35 -51.99 -29.68
N PRO A 10 11.07 -52.02 -29.28
CA PRO A 10 10.32 -50.79 -29.06
C PRO A 10 11.03 -50.00 -27.97
N VAL A 11 11.52 -48.82 -28.32
CA VAL A 11 12.06 -47.88 -27.34
C VAL A 11 10.85 -47.37 -26.56
N ASP A 12 10.56 -48.05 -25.44
CA ASP A 12 9.68 -47.52 -24.41
C ASP A 12 10.26 -46.17 -23.98
N ASP A 13 9.47 -45.11 -24.19
CA ASP A 13 9.68 -43.70 -23.84
C ASP A 13 11.16 -43.23 -23.75
N PRO A 14 11.67 -42.41 -24.71
CA PRO A 14 13.05 -41.89 -24.71
C PRO A 14 13.45 -41.12 -23.43
N ASN A 15 12.49 -40.80 -22.58
CA ASN A 15 12.68 -40.09 -21.32
C ASN A 15 12.58 -40.98 -20.07
N ALA A 16 12.34 -42.28 -20.22
CA ALA A 16 12.31 -43.24 -19.12
C ALA A 16 13.72 -43.47 -18.56
N ASP A 17 13.88 -43.38 -17.24
CA ASP A 17 15.14 -43.59 -16.53
C ASP A 17 15.32 -45.08 -16.23
N THR A 18 15.68 -45.85 -17.25
CA THR A 18 16.04 -47.27 -17.12
C THR A 18 17.55 -47.44 -17.26
N GLU A 19 18.12 -48.47 -16.60
CA GLU A 19 19.55 -48.80 -16.72
C GLU A 19 19.98 -49.01 -18.18
N TRP A 20 19.06 -49.43 -19.05
CA TRP A 20 19.29 -49.56 -20.48
C TRP A 20 19.40 -48.21 -21.20
N ASN A 21 18.56 -47.22 -20.86
CA ASN A 21 18.61 -45.89 -21.47
C ASN A 21 19.87 -45.11 -21.08
N ASP A 22 20.41 -45.29 -19.88
CA ASP A 22 21.69 -44.69 -19.46
C ASP A 22 22.89 -45.27 -20.22
N ILE A 23 22.89 -46.58 -20.45
CA ILE A 23 23.90 -47.25 -21.29
C ILE A 23 23.83 -46.70 -22.73
N LEU A 24 22.63 -46.49 -23.28
CA LEU A 24 22.43 -45.94 -24.62
C LEU A 24 22.86 -44.46 -24.75
N ARG A 25 22.64 -43.63 -23.71
CA ARG A 25 23.18 -42.25 -23.64
C ARG A 25 24.71 -42.26 -23.59
N ARG A 26 25.32 -43.15 -22.78
CA ARG A 26 26.78 -43.32 -22.68
C ARG A 26 27.42 -43.78 -24.00
N HIS A 27 26.72 -44.61 -24.78
CA HIS A 27 27.13 -45.03 -26.11
C HIS A 27 26.78 -44.04 -27.25
N LYS A 28 26.25 -42.84 -26.92
CA LYS A 28 25.86 -41.77 -27.86
C LYS A 28 24.78 -42.16 -28.87
N ILE A 29 23.96 -43.16 -28.55
CA ILE A 29 22.84 -43.60 -29.38
C ILE A 29 21.61 -42.71 -29.14
N ILE A 30 21.48 -42.14 -27.93
CA ILE A 30 20.42 -41.20 -27.53
C ILE A 30 21.06 -39.93 -26.95
N PRO A 31 20.50 -38.72 -27.17
CA PRO A 31 21.01 -37.48 -26.60
C PRO A 31 21.08 -37.49 -25.06
N GLU A 32 22.06 -36.80 -24.48
CA GLU A 32 22.17 -36.63 -23.03
C GLU A 32 20.98 -35.82 -22.48
N LYS A 33 20.55 -36.15 -21.25
CA LYS A 33 19.42 -35.47 -20.59
C LYS A 33 19.87 -34.06 -20.19
N PRO A 34 19.03 -33.02 -20.35
CA PRO A 34 19.37 -31.71 -19.80
C PRO A 34 19.65 -31.83 -18.30
N PRO A 35 20.63 -31.10 -17.76
CA PRO A 35 20.95 -31.13 -16.34
C PRO A 35 19.69 -30.80 -15.53
N SER A 36 19.44 -31.58 -14.47
CA SER A 36 18.26 -31.36 -13.63
C SER A 36 18.32 -29.96 -13.00
N PRO A 37 17.23 -29.17 -12.99
CA PRO A 37 17.20 -27.84 -12.41
C PRO A 37 17.26 -27.82 -10.87
N THR A 38 17.28 -28.98 -10.21
CA THR A 38 17.29 -29.17 -8.76
C THR A 38 18.34 -28.36 -7.98
N PRO A 39 19.63 -28.31 -8.36
CA PRO A 39 20.63 -27.54 -7.61
C PRO A 39 20.41 -26.01 -7.71
N LEU A 40 19.90 -25.53 -8.85
CA LEU A 40 19.50 -24.13 -9.03
C LEU A 40 18.29 -23.77 -8.14
N ILE A 41 17.36 -24.71 -7.98
CA ILE A 41 16.18 -24.54 -7.12
C ILE A 41 16.59 -24.52 -5.64
N GLU A 42 17.52 -25.39 -5.22
CA GLU A 42 18.03 -25.41 -3.84
C GLU A 42 18.83 -24.15 -3.49
N GLU A 43 19.65 -23.65 -4.40
CA GLU A 43 20.38 -22.39 -4.22
C GLU A 43 19.42 -21.19 -4.14
N ALA A 44 18.42 -21.13 -5.04
CA ALA A 44 17.40 -20.10 -4.98
C ALA A 44 16.59 -20.14 -3.66
N LEU A 45 16.32 -21.34 -3.14
CA LEU A 45 15.57 -21.51 -1.90
C LEU A 45 16.38 -21.09 -0.66
N THR A 46 17.69 -21.36 -0.64
CA THR A 46 18.58 -20.94 0.45
C THR A 46 18.77 -19.42 0.45
N GLN A 47 18.95 -18.80 -0.73
CA GLN A 47 18.97 -17.34 -0.86
C GLN A 47 17.65 -16.69 -0.45
N ALA A 48 16.51 -17.25 -0.84
CA ALA A 48 15.20 -16.75 -0.42
C ALA A 48 15.02 -16.80 1.10
N ARG A 49 15.52 -17.86 1.76
CA ARG A 49 15.47 -17.98 3.22
C ARG A 49 16.37 -16.96 3.92
N GLN A 50 17.55 -16.66 3.37
CA GLN A 50 18.44 -15.62 3.89
C GLN A 50 17.81 -14.23 3.76
N LEU A 51 17.29 -13.90 2.57
CA LEU A 51 16.57 -12.65 2.33
C LEU A 51 15.35 -12.50 3.24
N ALA A 52 14.58 -13.57 3.45
CA ALA A 52 13.45 -13.55 4.38
C ALA A 52 13.89 -13.30 5.82
N HIS A 53 15.03 -13.84 6.23
CA HIS A 53 15.61 -13.58 7.55
C HIS A 53 16.07 -12.13 7.67
N GLU A 54 16.75 -11.57 6.68
CA GLU A 54 17.20 -10.17 6.68
C GLU A 54 16.03 -9.18 6.67
N ASN A 55 14.97 -9.48 5.93
CA ASN A 55 13.78 -8.62 5.82
C ASN A 55 12.71 -8.93 6.88
N ARG A 56 12.96 -9.82 7.85
CA ARG A 56 11.95 -10.24 8.85
C ARG A 56 11.42 -9.12 9.74
N LEU A 57 12.18 -8.03 9.84
CA LEU A 57 11.81 -6.84 10.60
C LEU A 57 11.26 -5.73 9.71
N GLU A 58 11.41 -5.81 8.38
CA GLU A 58 10.87 -4.81 7.47
C GLU A 58 9.35 -4.76 7.55
N GLY A 59 8.81 -3.55 7.67
CA GLY A 59 7.36 -3.33 7.82
C GLY A 59 6.83 -3.48 9.24
N LYS A 60 7.65 -3.88 10.23
CA LYS A 60 7.23 -3.92 11.63
C LYS A 60 7.17 -2.53 12.28
N ASP A 61 6.18 -2.34 13.13
CA ASP A 61 6.03 -1.18 14.00
C ASP A 61 6.83 -1.35 15.30
N LEU A 62 6.99 -0.26 16.06
CA LEU A 62 7.75 -0.28 17.33
C LEU A 62 7.18 -1.25 18.36
N GLU A 63 5.85 -1.41 18.38
CA GLU A 63 5.14 -2.31 19.28
C GLU A 63 5.40 -3.79 18.91
N GLU A 64 5.37 -4.10 17.61
CA GLU A 64 5.68 -5.46 17.11
C GLU A 64 7.15 -5.85 17.29
N LEU A 65 8.07 -4.86 17.37
CA LEU A 65 9.47 -5.10 17.73
C LEU A 65 9.65 -5.42 19.21
N ASP A 66 8.80 -4.85 20.07
CA ASP A 66 8.82 -5.09 21.52
C ASP A 66 8.43 -6.52 21.85
N GLU A 67 7.44 -7.06 21.14
CA GLU A 67 7.02 -8.47 21.28
C GLU A 67 8.12 -9.48 20.87
N LEU A 68 9.12 -9.05 20.11
CA LEU A 68 10.22 -9.91 19.63
C LEU A 68 11.48 -9.80 20.49
N GLU A 69 11.44 -9.01 21.57
CA GLU A 69 12.56 -8.80 22.50
C GLU A 69 13.00 -10.10 23.21
N ASP A 70 12.08 -11.05 23.39
CA ASP A 70 12.37 -12.37 23.99
C ASP A 70 13.06 -13.35 23.01
N ASP A 71 12.91 -13.14 21.69
CA ASP A 71 13.32 -14.09 20.64
C ASP A 71 14.63 -13.67 19.92
N GLU A 72 15.02 -12.39 19.99
CA GLU A 72 16.17 -11.84 19.24
C GLU A 72 17.25 -11.17 20.11
N ASP A 73 18.46 -11.03 19.56
CA ASP A 73 19.57 -10.33 20.21
C ASP A 73 19.23 -8.85 20.47
N GLU A 74 19.27 -8.45 21.75
CA GLU A 74 18.97 -7.09 22.23
C GLU A 74 19.75 -6.01 21.46
N ALA A 75 21.03 -6.26 21.16
CA ALA A 75 21.87 -5.32 20.39
C ALA A 75 21.41 -5.13 18.94
N PHE A 76 20.83 -6.15 18.30
CA PHE A 76 20.29 -6.07 16.95
C PHE A 76 18.97 -5.31 16.93
N LEU A 77 18.06 -5.63 17.86
CA LEU A 77 16.78 -4.93 18.03
C LEU A 77 16.97 -3.45 18.34
N ASP A 78 17.92 -3.08 19.20
CA ASP A 78 18.22 -1.69 19.51
C ASP A 78 18.71 -0.91 18.28
N SER A 79 19.59 -1.51 17.47
CA SER A 79 20.05 -0.89 16.23
C SER A 79 18.89 -0.66 15.25
N TYR A 80 17.94 -1.59 15.20
CA TYR A 80 16.77 -1.51 14.34
C TYR A 80 15.76 -0.48 14.84
N ARG A 81 15.45 -0.46 16.15
CA ARG A 81 14.62 0.57 16.81
C ARG A 81 15.18 1.96 16.55
N GLN A 82 16.50 2.15 16.68
CA GLN A 82 17.15 3.43 16.37
C GLN A 82 17.00 3.82 14.90
N LYS A 83 17.22 2.88 13.96
CA LYS A 83 17.02 3.12 12.52
C LYS A 83 15.58 3.55 12.22
N ARG A 84 14.59 2.82 12.75
CA ARG A 84 13.16 3.14 12.56
C ARG A 84 12.79 4.50 13.17
N MET A 85 13.29 4.81 14.37
CA MET A 85 13.09 6.14 14.96
C MET A 85 13.68 7.27 14.11
N GLN A 86 14.84 7.06 13.49
CA GLN A 86 15.42 8.05 12.58
C GLN A 86 14.58 8.22 11.31
N GLU A 87 14.09 7.12 10.73
CA GLU A 87 13.18 7.16 9.58
C GLU A 87 11.91 7.96 9.88
N MET A 88 11.27 7.70 11.04
CA MET A 88 10.09 8.45 11.47
C MET A 88 10.39 9.94 11.67
N LYS A 89 11.52 10.30 12.30
CA LYS A 89 11.93 11.71 12.45
C LYS A 89 12.14 12.40 11.09
N VAL A 90 12.71 11.70 10.11
CA VAL A 90 12.88 12.25 8.76
C VAL A 90 11.53 12.44 8.08
N LEU A 91 10.61 11.50 8.26
CA LEU A 91 9.27 11.56 7.68
C LEU A 91 8.45 12.71 8.29
N GLU A 92 8.51 12.87 9.61
CA GLU A 92 7.86 13.96 10.34
C GLU A 92 8.36 15.33 9.86
N ARG A 93 9.68 15.48 9.64
CA ARG A 93 10.25 16.71 9.06
C ARG A 93 9.80 16.97 7.63
N LYS A 94 9.56 15.93 6.85
CA LYS A 94 9.06 16.04 5.46
C LYS A 94 7.56 16.29 5.41
N SER A 95 6.83 15.97 6.47
CA SER A 95 5.38 16.11 6.56
C SER A 95 4.96 17.57 6.80
N VAL A 96 5.08 18.40 5.76
CA VAL A 96 4.83 19.85 5.84
C VAL A 96 3.37 20.22 5.53
N TYR A 97 2.68 19.44 4.69
CA TYR A 97 1.40 19.83 4.10
C TYR A 97 0.20 19.39 4.95
N GLY A 98 0.04 18.08 5.19
CA GLY A 98 -0.90 17.50 6.17
C GLY A 98 -2.40 17.82 6.01
N ARG A 99 -2.80 18.56 4.96
CA ARG A 99 -4.18 19.00 4.69
C ARG A 99 -4.36 19.30 3.20
N VAL A 100 -5.62 19.47 2.79
CA VAL A 100 -5.96 19.91 1.43
C VAL A 100 -5.87 21.44 1.34
N PHE A 101 -5.18 21.93 0.32
CA PHE A 101 -4.98 23.35 0.05
C PHE A 101 -5.91 23.80 -1.09
N PRO A 102 -6.88 24.70 -0.85
CA PRO A 102 -7.62 25.33 -1.93
C PRO A 102 -6.68 26.26 -2.71
N VAL A 103 -6.61 26.12 -4.02
CA VAL A 103 -5.76 26.94 -4.89
C VAL A 103 -6.63 27.86 -5.74
N GLN A 104 -6.14 29.06 -6.00
CA GLN A 104 -6.73 29.99 -6.95
C GLN A 104 -5.88 30.09 -8.22
N LYS A 105 -6.47 30.53 -9.34
CA LYS A 105 -5.77 30.68 -10.62
C LYS A 105 -4.50 31.54 -10.52
N VAL A 106 -4.55 32.63 -9.76
CA VAL A 106 -3.42 33.56 -9.56
C VAL A 106 -2.26 32.94 -8.77
N GLU A 107 -2.55 31.93 -7.96
CA GLU A 107 -1.57 31.25 -7.09
C GLU A 107 -1.05 29.95 -7.71
N TYR A 108 -1.65 29.47 -8.80
CA TYR A 108 -1.38 28.16 -9.38
C TYR A 108 0.11 27.93 -9.66
N SER A 109 0.78 28.87 -10.32
CA SER A 109 2.20 28.72 -10.67
C SER A 109 3.08 28.56 -9.43
N ARG A 110 2.83 29.33 -8.38
CA ARG A 110 3.61 29.30 -7.14
C ARG A 110 3.29 28.05 -6.30
N GLU A 111 2.00 27.79 -6.09
CA GLU A 111 1.54 26.74 -5.19
C GLU A 111 1.64 25.33 -5.80
N VAL A 112 1.64 25.22 -7.12
CA VAL A 112 1.70 23.94 -7.85
C VAL A 112 3.02 23.78 -8.57
N THR A 113 3.30 24.62 -9.58
CA THR A 113 4.43 24.41 -10.48
C THR A 113 5.77 24.59 -9.75
N GLU A 114 5.98 25.72 -9.08
CA GLU A 114 7.23 26.00 -8.36
C GLU A 114 7.42 25.05 -7.17
N GLU A 115 6.35 24.85 -6.39
CA GLU A 115 6.39 23.97 -5.21
C GLU A 115 6.65 22.50 -5.57
N SER A 116 6.24 22.08 -6.77
CA SER A 116 6.52 20.72 -7.26
C SER A 116 8.02 20.42 -7.46
N SER A 117 8.88 21.43 -7.44
CA SER A 117 10.34 21.25 -7.41
C SER A 117 10.86 20.74 -6.07
N LYS A 118 10.10 20.93 -4.98
CA LYS A 118 10.50 20.54 -3.62
C LYS A 118 9.84 19.23 -3.18
N ALA A 119 8.58 19.04 -3.57
CA ALA A 119 7.76 17.89 -3.18
C ALA A 119 6.82 17.49 -4.31
N TRP A 120 6.17 16.33 -4.18
CA TRP A 120 5.07 15.98 -5.08
C TRP A 120 3.86 16.88 -4.81
N VAL A 121 3.26 17.41 -5.87
CA VAL A 121 2.04 18.23 -5.77
C VAL A 121 0.92 17.59 -6.59
N CYS A 122 -0.17 17.23 -5.94
CA CYS A 122 -1.34 16.66 -6.57
C CYS A 122 -2.47 17.68 -6.58
N VAL A 123 -3.03 18.00 -7.74
CA VAL A 123 -4.13 18.95 -7.90
C VAL A 123 -5.39 18.20 -8.30
N LEU A 124 -6.43 18.33 -7.48
CA LEU A 124 -7.78 17.87 -7.78
C LEU A 124 -8.60 19.00 -8.41
N LEU A 125 -9.00 18.82 -9.66
CA LEU A 125 -9.95 19.67 -10.36
C LEU A 125 -11.37 19.12 -10.22
N THR A 126 -12.23 19.83 -9.49
CA THR A 126 -13.63 19.41 -9.26
C THR A 126 -14.60 20.08 -10.22
N SER A 127 -15.75 19.43 -10.46
CA SER A 127 -16.89 20.00 -11.19
C SER A 127 -17.33 21.35 -10.62
N SER A 128 -17.75 22.26 -11.51
CA SER A 128 -18.33 23.55 -11.16
C SER A 128 -19.77 23.44 -10.64
N SER A 129 -20.51 22.41 -11.08
CA SER A 129 -21.91 22.16 -10.70
C SER A 129 -22.08 21.66 -9.26
N GLY A 130 -21.02 21.08 -8.67
CA GLY A 130 -21.07 20.45 -7.34
C GLY A 130 -21.91 19.17 -7.25
N MET A 131 -22.60 18.77 -8.32
CA MET A 131 -23.49 17.60 -8.38
C MET A 131 -22.79 16.33 -8.88
N ASN A 132 -21.54 16.44 -9.32
CA ASN A 132 -20.76 15.31 -9.81
C ASN A 132 -20.34 14.41 -8.63
N VAL A 133 -20.94 13.21 -8.56
CA VAL A 133 -20.74 12.24 -7.47
C VAL A 133 -19.28 11.79 -7.37
N GLU A 134 -18.61 11.55 -8.50
CA GLU A 134 -17.19 11.21 -8.53
C GLU A 134 -16.32 12.31 -7.89
N SER A 135 -16.61 13.58 -8.15
CA SER A 135 -15.89 14.72 -7.55
C SER A 135 -16.11 14.78 -6.05
N GLN A 136 -17.35 14.57 -5.57
CA GLN A 136 -17.65 14.54 -4.13
C GLN A 136 -16.89 13.40 -3.45
N ARG A 137 -16.93 12.20 -4.05
CA ARG A 137 -16.22 11.04 -3.54
C ARG A 137 -14.72 11.27 -3.46
N LEU A 138 -14.12 11.79 -4.53
CA LEU A 138 -12.68 12.02 -4.54
C LEU A 138 -12.29 13.10 -3.54
N VAL A 139 -13.12 14.13 -3.28
CA VAL A 139 -12.84 15.14 -2.24
C VAL A 139 -12.74 14.52 -0.84
N GLU A 140 -13.56 13.52 -0.51
CA GLU A 140 -13.46 12.80 0.76
C GLU A 140 -12.13 12.03 0.85
N VAL A 141 -11.84 11.23 -0.18
CA VAL A 141 -10.59 10.48 -0.32
C VAL A 141 -9.36 11.40 -0.26
N TRP A 142 -9.45 12.59 -0.88
CA TRP A 142 -8.39 13.60 -0.91
C TRP A 142 -8.02 14.11 0.48
N ARG A 143 -9.03 14.29 1.35
CA ARG A 143 -8.81 14.75 2.73
C ARG A 143 -8.12 13.69 3.57
N GLU A 144 -8.53 12.43 3.43
CA GLU A 144 -7.86 11.31 4.10
C GLU A 144 -6.40 11.20 3.66
N LEU A 145 -6.15 11.21 2.34
CA LEU A 145 -4.80 11.15 1.79
C LEU A 145 -3.92 12.30 2.29
N ALA A 146 -4.43 13.53 2.30
CA ALA A 146 -3.67 14.68 2.75
C ALA A 146 -3.29 14.61 4.24
N ALA A 147 -4.14 14.01 5.06
CA ALA A 147 -3.86 13.81 6.48
C ALA A 147 -2.84 12.69 6.71
N THR A 148 -2.85 11.64 5.90
CA THR A 148 -1.93 10.49 6.01
C THR A 148 -0.56 10.77 5.41
N TRP A 149 -0.51 11.46 4.26
CA TRP A 149 0.68 11.67 3.44
C TRP A 149 1.11 13.13 3.44
N GLY A 150 1.48 13.65 4.61
CA GLY A 150 1.81 15.06 4.78
C GLY A 150 3.04 15.54 4.02
N GLU A 151 3.86 14.63 3.48
CA GLU A 151 4.99 14.93 2.60
C GLU A 151 4.58 15.23 1.15
N VAL A 152 3.36 14.87 0.75
CA VAL A 152 2.78 15.19 -0.55
C VAL A 152 1.81 16.35 -0.38
N LYS A 153 1.89 17.35 -1.26
CA LYS A 153 0.97 18.48 -1.24
C LYS A 153 -0.29 18.14 -2.01
N PHE A 154 -1.43 18.13 -1.32
CA PHE A 154 -2.73 17.94 -1.94
C PHE A 154 -3.44 19.28 -2.12
N CYS A 155 -3.68 19.66 -3.36
CA CYS A 155 -4.35 20.88 -3.76
C CYS A 155 -5.74 20.56 -4.33
N GLN A 156 -6.67 21.50 -4.19
CA GLN A 156 -8.01 21.42 -4.76
C GLN A 156 -8.38 22.73 -5.44
N MET A 157 -8.95 22.67 -6.63
CA MET A 157 -9.46 23.84 -7.35
C MET A 157 -10.68 23.45 -8.20
N ARG A 158 -11.55 24.42 -8.51
CA ARG A 158 -12.59 24.18 -9.52
C ARG A 158 -11.98 24.10 -10.91
N ALA A 159 -12.46 23.17 -11.73
CA ALA A 159 -11.93 22.95 -13.06
C ALA A 159 -12.06 24.18 -13.98
N ASP A 160 -13.19 24.87 -13.92
CA ASP A 160 -13.48 26.07 -14.72
C ASP A 160 -12.59 27.27 -14.38
N LEU A 161 -12.14 27.37 -13.13
CA LEU A 161 -11.15 28.37 -12.70
C LEU A 161 -9.74 28.04 -13.18
N CYS A 162 -9.43 26.76 -13.36
CA CYS A 162 -8.12 26.30 -13.83
C CYS A 162 -7.98 26.47 -15.33
N ILE A 163 -8.97 25.97 -16.05
CA ILE A 163 -8.99 25.90 -17.49
C ILE A 163 -10.37 26.41 -17.92
N GLU A 164 -10.38 27.53 -18.62
CA GLU A 164 -11.63 28.16 -19.07
C GLU A 164 -12.39 27.22 -20.01
N GLY A 165 -13.68 26.98 -19.72
CA GLY A 165 -14.51 26.07 -20.50
C GLY A 165 -14.17 24.58 -20.36
N TYR A 166 -13.42 24.18 -19.32
CA TYR A 166 -13.13 22.77 -19.09
C TYR A 166 -14.43 21.94 -18.99
N PRO A 167 -14.59 20.87 -19.78
CA PRO A 167 -15.84 20.12 -19.77
C PRO A 167 -16.12 19.46 -18.42
N ASP A 168 -17.27 19.74 -17.83
CA ASP A 168 -17.68 19.17 -16.54
C ASP A 168 -17.71 17.62 -16.56
N ARG A 169 -18.00 17.01 -17.73
CA ARG A 169 -17.93 15.54 -17.92
C ARG A 169 -16.54 14.93 -17.74
N ASN A 170 -15.49 15.74 -17.82
CA ASN A 170 -14.11 15.30 -17.63
C ASN A 170 -13.71 15.36 -16.15
N THR A 171 -14.56 15.92 -15.28
CA THR A 171 -14.28 16.04 -13.85
C THR A 171 -14.80 14.82 -13.07
N PRO A 172 -14.13 14.42 -11.97
CA PRO A 172 -12.91 15.04 -11.43
C PRO A 172 -11.68 14.74 -12.29
N THR A 173 -10.72 15.67 -12.31
CA THR A 173 -9.41 15.46 -12.96
C THR A 173 -8.32 15.61 -11.92
N VAL A 174 -7.40 14.65 -11.86
CA VAL A 174 -6.22 14.72 -11.00
C VAL A 174 -4.99 15.00 -11.85
N LEU A 175 -4.23 16.02 -11.48
CA LEU A 175 -2.95 16.36 -12.07
C LEU A 175 -1.86 16.17 -11.02
N MET A 176 -0.87 15.31 -11.30
CA MET A 176 0.23 15.03 -10.39
C MET A 176 1.52 15.62 -10.96
N TYR A 177 2.10 16.56 -10.22
CA TYR A 177 3.29 17.31 -10.61
C TYR A 177 4.51 16.88 -9.81
N GLN A 178 5.66 16.87 -10.50
CA GLN A 178 6.97 16.72 -9.89
C GLN A 178 8.02 17.43 -10.75
N ALA A 179 8.87 18.25 -10.13
CA ALA A 179 9.93 19.02 -10.77
C ALA A 179 9.42 19.98 -11.88
N GLY A 180 8.28 20.62 -11.66
CA GLY A 180 7.68 21.60 -12.57
C GLY A 180 6.84 21.00 -13.70
N GLU A 181 6.82 19.68 -13.83
CA GLU A 181 6.14 18.97 -14.93
C GLU A 181 5.01 18.07 -14.44
N ILE A 182 4.01 17.85 -15.30
CA ILE A 182 2.94 16.88 -15.06
C ILE A 182 3.49 15.48 -15.31
N ARG A 183 3.59 14.67 -14.26
CA ARG A 183 4.01 13.26 -14.34
C ARG A 183 2.85 12.33 -14.66
N ARG A 184 1.66 12.64 -14.15
CA ARG A 184 0.45 11.86 -14.39
C ARG A 184 -0.77 12.76 -14.44
N GLN A 185 -1.68 12.43 -15.35
CA GLN A 185 -3.00 13.02 -15.44
C GLN A 185 -4.03 11.91 -15.47
N ILE A 186 -5.05 12.04 -14.62
CA ILE A 186 -6.18 11.14 -14.53
C ILE A 186 -7.43 11.96 -14.79
N VAL A 187 -8.18 11.60 -15.83
CA VAL A 187 -9.42 12.29 -16.22
C VAL A 187 -10.59 11.37 -15.86
N THR A 188 -11.52 11.86 -15.05
CA THR A 188 -12.57 11.06 -14.37
C THR A 188 -12.01 9.98 -13.45
N LEU A 189 -12.87 9.30 -12.69
CA LEU A 189 -12.45 8.20 -11.82
C LEU A 189 -12.51 6.82 -12.49
N LYS A 190 -12.74 6.75 -13.80
CA LYS A 190 -12.95 5.47 -14.51
C LYS A 190 -11.82 4.45 -14.31
N GLU A 191 -10.57 4.91 -14.28
CA GLU A 191 -9.42 4.03 -14.03
C GLU A 191 -9.21 3.71 -12.53
N LEU A 192 -9.89 4.42 -11.63
CA LEU A 192 -9.82 4.27 -10.17
C LEU A 192 -11.12 3.69 -9.58
N GLY A 193 -11.93 2.99 -10.37
CA GLY A 193 -13.17 2.35 -9.90
C GLY A 193 -14.40 3.25 -9.85
N GLY A 194 -14.35 4.46 -10.41
CA GLY A 194 -15.50 5.35 -10.59
C GLY A 194 -16.00 5.96 -9.29
N ASP A 195 -17.30 5.87 -9.05
CA ASP A 195 -17.96 6.33 -7.82
C ASP A 195 -17.52 5.55 -6.56
N ARG A 196 -16.88 4.38 -6.74
CA ARG A 196 -16.37 3.54 -5.65
C ARG A 196 -14.88 3.72 -5.38
N THR A 197 -14.23 4.74 -5.95
CA THR A 197 -12.82 5.02 -5.67
C THR A 197 -12.55 5.05 -4.17
N SER A 198 -11.55 4.28 -3.78
CA SER A 198 -11.04 4.17 -2.43
C SER A 198 -9.71 4.94 -2.29
N VAL A 199 -9.28 5.11 -1.05
CA VAL A 199 -7.95 5.68 -0.76
C VAL A 199 -6.84 4.80 -1.33
N GLY A 200 -6.98 3.47 -1.23
CA GLY A 200 -6.00 2.51 -1.74
C GLY A 200 -5.78 2.62 -3.25
N ASP A 201 -6.83 2.93 -4.02
CA ASP A 201 -6.71 3.11 -5.48
C ASP A 201 -5.79 4.29 -5.83
N VAL A 202 -5.91 5.40 -5.10
CA VAL A 202 -5.06 6.58 -5.29
C VAL A 202 -3.65 6.35 -4.74
N GLU A 203 -3.53 5.67 -3.60
CA GLU A 203 -2.24 5.28 -3.02
C GLU A 203 -1.45 4.40 -3.98
N ALA A 204 -2.09 3.44 -4.64
CA ALA A 204 -1.44 2.59 -5.64
C ALA A 204 -0.84 3.40 -6.79
N VAL A 205 -1.54 4.44 -7.27
CA VAL A 205 -1.00 5.35 -8.28
C VAL A 205 0.21 6.13 -7.74
N LEU A 206 0.09 6.71 -6.55
CA LEU A 206 1.15 7.50 -5.93
C LEU A 206 2.41 6.66 -5.66
N VAL A 207 2.23 5.41 -5.26
CA VAL A 207 3.29 4.42 -5.10
C VAL A 207 3.93 4.11 -6.45
N GLY A 208 3.14 3.82 -7.48
CA GLY A 208 3.65 3.55 -8.84
C GLY A 208 4.43 4.71 -9.47
N LEU A 209 4.14 5.95 -9.06
CA LEU A 209 4.88 7.15 -9.48
C LEU A 209 6.11 7.45 -8.61
N GLY A 210 6.30 6.73 -7.50
CA GLY A 210 7.37 7.00 -6.54
C GLY A 210 7.13 8.25 -5.69
N ALA A 211 5.88 8.73 -5.60
CA ALA A 211 5.49 9.80 -4.67
C ALA A 211 5.42 9.29 -3.23
N ILE A 212 5.02 8.03 -3.07
CA ILE A 212 5.01 7.29 -1.81
C ILE A 212 6.00 6.13 -1.92
N LYS A 213 6.69 5.80 -0.82
CA LYS A 213 7.60 4.65 -0.79
C LYS A 213 6.83 3.34 -0.81
N HIS A 214 7.29 2.39 -1.62
CA HIS A 214 6.86 1.00 -1.50
C HIS A 214 7.17 0.47 -0.10
N GLY A 215 6.22 -0.24 0.52
CA GLY A 215 6.38 -0.83 1.85
C GLY A 215 6.29 0.16 3.02
N ASP A 216 5.78 1.37 2.81
CA ASP A 216 5.52 2.30 3.92
C ASP A 216 4.48 1.70 4.89
N THR A 217 4.79 1.69 6.18
CA THR A 217 3.94 1.11 7.23
C THR A 217 2.54 1.74 7.31
N ARG A 218 2.38 2.99 6.83
CA ARG A 218 1.07 3.64 6.76
C ARG A 218 0.12 2.96 5.77
N LEU A 219 0.64 2.31 4.72
CA LEU A 219 -0.17 1.51 3.79
C LEU A 219 -0.72 0.26 4.50
N ALA A 220 0.13 -0.46 5.22
CA ALA A 220 -0.24 -1.70 5.93
C ALA A 220 -1.23 -1.46 7.09
N LYS A 221 -1.13 -0.32 7.80
CA LYS A 221 -2.08 0.05 8.86
C LYS A 221 -3.52 0.19 8.36
N LYS A 222 -3.71 0.54 7.09
CA LYS A 222 -5.06 0.72 6.54
C LYS A 222 -5.71 -0.62 6.20
N GLU A 223 -4.97 -1.56 5.62
CA GLU A 223 -5.46 -2.91 5.32
C GLU A 223 -5.94 -3.63 6.59
N ARG A 224 -5.14 -3.58 7.67
CA ARG A 224 -5.50 -4.19 8.97
C ARG A 224 -6.78 -3.63 9.58
N ASN A 225 -7.05 -2.33 9.43
CA ASN A 225 -8.25 -1.68 9.95
C ASN A 225 -9.50 -2.01 9.12
N VAL A 226 -9.36 -2.32 7.83
CA VAL A 226 -10.49 -2.71 6.97
C VAL A 226 -10.97 -4.12 7.32
N ASP A 227 -10.05 -5.05 7.58
CA ASP A 227 -10.38 -6.43 7.95
C ASP A 227 -10.98 -6.55 9.37
N GLY A 228 -10.58 -5.67 10.30
CA GLY A 228 -11.15 -5.60 11.65
C GLY A 228 -12.56 -5.00 11.73
N ASN A 229 -13.05 -4.36 10.65
CA ASN A 229 -14.36 -3.71 10.60
C ASN A 229 -15.44 -4.57 9.88
N GLY A 230 -15.11 -5.83 9.57
CA GLY A 230 -15.99 -6.79 8.89
C GLY A 230 -17.08 -7.44 9.75
N GLU A 231 -17.10 -7.22 11.08
CA GLU A 231 -18.19 -7.68 11.94
C GLU A 231 -19.08 -6.49 12.36
N GLY A 232 -20.24 -6.39 11.72
CA GLY A 232 -21.21 -5.33 11.95
C GLY A 232 -21.66 -5.22 13.40
N LYS A 233 -21.33 -4.10 14.05
CA LYS A 233 -22.07 -3.59 15.22
C LYS A 233 -22.95 -2.44 14.79
N THR A 234 -24.07 -2.78 14.15
CA THR A 234 -25.23 -1.90 14.08
C THR A 234 -25.91 -1.84 15.46
N GLY A 235 -26.10 -0.62 16.00
CA GLY A 235 -27.13 -0.35 17.01
C GLY A 235 -26.64 -0.04 18.41
N GLY A 236 -26.12 1.17 18.63
CA GLY A 236 -26.06 1.78 19.95
C GLY A 236 -27.46 2.12 20.46
N SER A 237 -28.14 1.16 21.09
CA SER A 237 -29.43 1.38 21.74
C SER A 237 -29.24 2.28 22.97
N ILE A 238 -29.77 3.51 22.87
CA ILE A 238 -30.11 4.34 24.03
C ILE A 238 -30.96 3.50 24.99
N ARG A 239 -30.42 3.20 26.18
CA ARG A 239 -31.18 2.66 27.30
C ARG A 239 -31.31 3.73 28.36
N GLN A 240 -32.39 4.49 28.25
CA GLN A 240 -32.98 5.25 29.33
C GLN A 240 -33.43 4.27 30.41
N SER A 241 -32.88 4.38 31.63
CA SER A 241 -33.51 3.79 32.81
C SER A 241 -33.47 4.80 33.95
N GLY A 242 -34.61 5.44 34.17
CA GLY A 242 -34.90 6.10 35.43
C GLY A 242 -35.68 5.14 36.30
N ARG A 243 -35.24 4.94 37.56
CA ARG A 243 -36.16 4.81 38.70
C ARG A 243 -35.43 4.95 40.05
N ARG A 244 -35.85 6.00 40.74
CA ARG A 244 -35.73 6.37 42.17
C ARG A 244 -35.56 5.21 43.16
N LYS A 245 -34.75 5.45 44.20
CA LYS A 245 -35.00 4.97 45.57
C LYS A 245 -34.62 6.05 46.59
N ARG A 246 -35.61 6.50 47.37
CA ARG A 246 -35.46 7.27 48.61
C ARG A 246 -34.80 6.40 49.68
N VAL A 247 -33.93 6.98 50.49
CA VAL A 247 -33.73 6.60 51.90
C VAL A 247 -33.64 7.90 52.68
N ASP A 248 -34.64 8.11 53.54
CA ASP A 248 -34.60 9.01 54.69
C ASP A 248 -33.64 8.40 55.72
N ASP A 249 -32.74 9.20 56.30
CA ASP A 249 -32.24 9.04 57.66
C ASP A 249 -31.87 10.43 58.19
N GLU A 250 -32.59 10.83 59.23
CA GLU A 250 -32.43 12.06 60.02
C GLU A 250 -31.30 11.90 61.07
N ASP A 251 -30.77 13.05 61.47
CA ASP A 251 -30.09 13.37 62.74
C ASP A 251 -28.64 12.93 63.00
N GLY A 252 -27.78 13.95 63.15
CA GLY A 252 -26.40 13.82 63.62
C GLY A 252 -25.65 15.14 63.64
N ASP A 253 -26.11 16.08 64.46
CA ASP A 253 -25.41 17.30 64.89
C ASP A 253 -23.99 16.98 65.41
N SER A 254 -22.94 17.64 64.89
CA SER A 254 -21.72 17.94 65.66
C SER A 254 -20.89 19.03 65.00
N ASP A 255 -20.86 20.16 65.69
CA ASP A 255 -20.03 21.35 65.57
C ASP A 255 -18.57 21.09 66.01
N TRP A 256 -17.66 22.03 65.69
CA TRP A 256 -16.27 22.24 66.16
C TRP A 256 -15.09 21.49 65.49
N GLU A 257 -14.37 22.14 64.55
CA GLU A 257 -13.16 22.98 64.73
C GLU A 257 -12.70 23.58 63.38
#